data_AF-A0A7K3Y405-F1
#
_entry.id   AF-A0A7K3Y405-F1
#
_cell.length_a   1.000
_cell.length_b   1.000
_cell.length_c   1.000
_cell.angle_alpha   90.00
_cell.angle_beta   90.00
_cell.angle_gamma   90.00
#
_symmetry.space_group_name_H-M   'P 1'
#
loop_
_entity.id
_entity.type
_entity.pdbx_description
1 polymer ?
#
loop_
_entity_poly.entity_id
_entity_poly.type
_entity_poly.pdbx_seq_one_letter_code
_entity_poly.pdbx_strand_id
1 'polypeptide(L)'
;MGQGGECCQGLSHGYAPVKPGVNQNVSITVHTFVATDTLFAVLHHDAGQEGVFEYPIPDVEQRVNDEIVIEPFNATAENITLINLAERCPKE
;
A
#
# COMPACT_ATOMS: atom_id res chain seq x y z
N MET A 1 7.84 -31.09 -7.95
CA MET A 1 6.62 -30.37 -8.34
C MET A 1 6.69 -29.03 -7.64
N GLY A 2 7.30 -28.04 -8.29
CA GLY A 2 7.54 -26.73 -7.70
C GLY A 2 6.26 -25.90 -7.77
N GLN A 3 5.82 -25.36 -6.64
CA GLN A 3 4.81 -24.32 -6.63
C GLN A 3 5.54 -23.00 -6.88
N GLY A 4 5.50 -22.56 -8.14
CA GLY A 4 5.77 -21.19 -8.47
C GLY A 4 4.57 -20.32 -8.09
N GLY A 5 4.86 -19.15 -7.54
CA GLY A 5 3.91 -18.05 -7.44
C GLY A 5 3.48 -17.72 -6.02
N GLU A 6 4.31 -16.99 -5.28
CA GLU A 6 3.87 -16.42 -4.00
C GLU A 6 4.63 -15.16 -3.54
N CYS A 7 5.31 -14.41 -4.43
CA CYS A 7 5.87 -13.09 -4.07
C CYS A 7 4.92 -11.91 -4.36
N CYS A 8 3.81 -12.13 -5.07
CA CYS A 8 2.94 -11.05 -5.57
C CYS A 8 1.46 -11.28 -5.28
N GLN A 9 1.12 -11.97 -4.19
CA GLN A 9 -0.29 -12.09 -3.77
C GLN A 9 -0.57 -11.22 -2.53
N GLY A 10 -1.22 -10.09 -2.75
CA GLY A 10 -2.21 -9.54 -1.83
C GLY A 10 -1.76 -8.69 -0.65
N LEU A 11 -0.49 -8.32 -0.49
CA LEU A 11 -0.11 -7.37 0.56
C LEU A 11 -0.37 -5.92 0.11
N SER A 12 -0.94 -5.10 0.98
CA SER A 12 -0.90 -3.63 0.86
C SER A 12 0.56 -3.18 0.73
N HIS A 13 1.01 -2.84 -0.48
CA HIS A 13 2.44 -2.63 -0.76
C HIS A 13 3.01 -1.28 -0.27
N GLY A 14 2.27 -0.58 0.59
CA GLY A 14 2.65 0.64 1.30
C GLY A 14 1.45 1.21 2.07
N TYR A 15 1.68 1.71 3.29
CA TYR A 15 0.67 2.43 4.09
C TYR A 15 1.33 3.61 4.80
N ALA A 16 0.53 4.61 5.16
CA ALA A 16 0.96 5.73 5.98
C ALA A 16 -0.17 6.10 6.96
N PRO A 17 0.11 6.23 8.26
CA PRO A 17 -0.88 6.67 9.22
C PRO A 17 -1.28 8.11 8.94
N VAL A 18 -2.56 8.41 9.11
CA VAL A 18 -3.12 9.77 8.98
C VAL A 18 -3.83 10.17 10.26
N LYS A 19 -3.94 11.48 10.50
CA LYS A 19 -4.64 12.02 11.67
C LYS A 19 -6.06 12.46 11.31
N PRO A 20 -6.98 12.56 12.28
CA PRO A 20 -8.27 13.20 12.05
C PRO A 20 -8.10 14.63 11.49
N GLY A 21 -8.86 14.96 10.45
CA GLY A 21 -8.80 16.26 9.78
C GLY A 21 -7.94 16.27 8.51
N VAL A 22 -7.32 17.41 8.22
CA VAL A 22 -6.57 17.63 6.98
C VAL A 22 -5.15 17.11 7.12
N ASN A 23 -4.75 16.21 6.22
CA ASN A 23 -3.38 15.73 6.08
C ASN A 23 -2.83 16.22 4.74
N GLN A 24 -1.64 16.82 4.74
CA GLN A 24 -0.98 17.33 3.54
C GLN A 24 0.39 16.67 3.38
N ASN A 25 0.82 16.47 2.14
CA ASN A 25 2.14 15.90 1.82
C ASN A 25 2.38 14.52 2.47
N VAL A 26 1.36 13.67 2.48
CA VAL A 26 1.47 12.30 2.99
C VAL A 26 2.41 11.52 2.08
N SER A 27 3.47 10.95 2.65
CA SER A 27 4.45 10.14 1.93
C SER A 27 4.23 8.66 2.24
N ILE A 28 4.16 7.84 1.20
CA ILE A 28 3.98 6.39 1.31
C ILE A 28 5.15 5.73 0.59
N THR A 29 5.84 4.83 1.28
CA THR A 29 6.87 4.01 0.62
C THR A 29 6.18 2.83 -0.05
N VAL A 30 6.32 2.75 -1.37
CA VAL A 30 5.82 1.63 -2.18
C VAL A 30 6.96 0.92 -2.88
N HIS A 31 6.80 -0.37 -3.11
CA HIS A 31 7.73 -1.10 -3.95
C HIS A 31 7.54 -0.74 -5.42
N THR A 32 8.63 -0.35 -6.11
CA THR A 32 8.57 0.10 -7.51
C THR A 32 8.17 -1.00 -8.49
N PHE A 33 8.35 -2.28 -8.16
CA PHE A 33 7.97 -3.39 -9.05
C PHE A 33 6.45 -3.61 -9.15
N VAL A 34 5.66 -3.04 -8.24
CA VAL A 34 4.19 -3.06 -8.28
C VAL A 34 3.59 -1.70 -8.63
N ALA A 35 4.41 -0.67 -8.80
CA ALA A 35 3.93 0.67 -9.11
C ALA A 35 3.47 0.76 -10.56
N THR A 36 2.24 1.20 -10.77
CA THR A 36 1.66 1.57 -12.07
C THR A 36 1.64 3.08 -12.21
N ASP A 37 1.40 3.58 -13.44
CA ASP A 37 1.31 5.04 -13.71
C ASP A 37 0.29 5.74 -12.80
N THR A 38 -0.83 5.06 -12.52
CA THR A 38 -1.85 5.50 -11.56
C THR A 38 -1.96 4.50 -10.43
N LEU A 39 -1.92 4.99 -9.20
CA LEU A 39 -2.17 4.24 -7.97
C LEU A 39 -3.43 4.79 -7.28
N PHE A 40 -4.02 3.98 -6.41
CA PHE A 40 -5.21 4.34 -5.64
C PHE A 40 -4.89 4.25 -4.15
N ALA A 41 -5.10 5.35 -3.43
CA ALA A 41 -5.06 5.36 -1.97
C ALA A 41 -6.48 5.09 -1.44
N VAL A 42 -6.64 4.06 -0.60
CA VAL A 42 -7.89 3.75 0.08
C VAL A 42 -7.72 4.05 1.56
N LEU A 43 -8.56 4.92 2.10
CA LEU A 43 -8.54 5.22 3.52
C LEU A 43 -9.18 4.06 4.28
N HIS A 44 -8.50 3.55 5.30
CA HIS A 44 -9.02 2.52 6.20
C HIS A 44 -9.22 3.11 7.60
N HIS A 45 -10.21 2.58 8.31
CA HIS A 45 -10.43 2.89 9.71
C HIS A 45 -9.48 2.05 10.56
N ASP A 46 -8.53 2.69 11.22
CA ASP A 46 -7.63 2.06 12.20
C ASP A 46 -8.44 1.59 13.41
N ALA A 47 -8.69 0.29 13.47
CA ALA A 47 -9.39 -0.37 14.55
C ALA A 47 -8.51 -1.48 15.13
N GLY A 48 -8.78 -1.91 16.37
CA GLY A 48 -7.88 -2.86 17.04
C GLY A 48 -6.72 -2.13 17.71
N GLN A 49 -5.51 -2.25 17.19
CA GLN A 49 -4.31 -1.68 17.77
C GLN A 49 -3.94 -0.34 17.10
N GLU A 50 -4.15 0.75 17.84
CA GLU A 50 -3.84 2.11 17.38
C GLU A 50 -2.45 2.23 16.73
N GLY A 51 -2.43 2.71 15.49
CA GLY A 51 -1.25 2.95 14.69
C GLY A 51 -0.67 1.71 13.98
N VAL A 52 -1.34 0.55 14.09
CA VAL A 52 -0.98 -0.67 13.38
C VAL A 52 -1.97 -0.86 12.23
N PHE A 53 -1.45 -1.15 11.03
CA PHE A 53 -2.31 -1.43 9.88
C PHE A 53 -2.68 -2.92 9.84
N GLU A 54 -3.96 -3.22 9.98
CA GLU A 54 -4.51 -4.56 10.22
C GLU A 54 -5.60 -4.94 9.20
N TYR A 55 -5.20 -5.21 7.95
CA TYR A 55 -6.10 -5.58 6.86
C TYR A 55 -6.30 -7.11 6.75
N PRO A 56 -7.50 -7.62 6.40
CA PRO A 56 -8.74 -6.89 6.04
C PRO A 56 -9.66 -6.51 7.21
N ILE A 57 -9.40 -7.07 8.39
CA ILE A 57 -10.14 -6.82 9.62
C ILE A 57 -9.09 -6.80 10.74
N PRO A 58 -9.19 -5.88 11.70
CA PRO A 58 -10.25 -4.89 11.90
C PRO A 58 -10.24 -3.65 11.00
N ASP A 59 -9.18 -3.41 10.21
CA ASP A 59 -9.07 -2.20 9.39
C ASP A 59 -9.89 -2.32 8.10
N VAL A 60 -11.14 -1.87 8.16
CA VAL A 60 -12.07 -1.82 7.04
C VAL A 60 -12.02 -0.47 6.33
N GLU A 61 -12.55 -0.38 5.11
CA GLU A 61 -12.53 0.86 4.33
C GLU A 61 -13.36 1.95 5.02
N GLN A 62 -12.80 3.16 5.10
CA GLN A 62 -13.50 4.33 5.58
C GLN A 62 -14.58 4.74 4.58
N ARG A 63 -15.79 4.98 5.10
CA ARG A 63 -16.94 5.42 4.31
C ARG A 63 -17.40 6.82 4.68
N VAL A 64 -17.83 7.58 3.67
CA VAL A 64 -18.53 8.87 3.83
C VAL A 64 -19.77 8.80 2.94
N ASN A 65 -20.96 8.99 3.52
CA ASN A 65 -22.24 8.82 2.80
C ASN A 65 -22.35 7.45 2.09
N ASP A 66 -21.92 6.38 2.78
CA ASP A 66 -21.86 4.99 2.29
C ASP A 66 -20.87 4.69 1.15
N GLU A 67 -20.14 5.69 0.66
CA GLU A 67 -19.10 5.56 -0.37
C GLU A 67 -17.71 5.40 0.24
N ILE A 68 -16.88 4.54 -0.35
CA ILE A 68 -15.49 4.33 0.08
C ILE A 68 -14.65 5.55 -0.27
N VAL A 69 -13.84 6.02 0.69
CA VAL A 69 -12.88 7.09 0.45
C VAL A 69 -11.68 6.52 -0.32
N ILE A 70 -11.65 6.76 -1.62
CA ILE A 70 -10.60 6.33 -2.54
C ILE A 70 -10.12 7.51 -3.38
N GLU A 71 -8.81 7.72 -3.43
CA GLU A 71 -8.19 8.82 -4.17
C GLU A 71 -7.17 8.29 -5.19
N PRO A 72 -7.38 8.50 -6.50
CA PRO A 72 -6.38 8.17 -7.51
C PRO A 72 -5.27 9.22 -7.53
N PHE A 73 -4.03 8.78 -7.73
CA PHE A 73 -2.88 9.66 -7.93
C PHE A 73 -1.90 9.06 -8.92
N ASN A 74 -1.18 9.94 -9.64
CA ASN A 74 -0.14 9.50 -10.55
C ASN A 74 1.15 9.25 -9.78
N ALA A 75 1.74 8.08 -9.99
CA ALA A 75 3.04 7.75 -9.42
C ALA A 75 4.14 8.42 -10.25
N THR A 76 4.88 9.34 -9.64
CA THR A 76 6.10 9.91 -10.24
C THR A 76 7.31 9.32 -9.56
N ALA A 77 8.25 8.79 -10.35
CA ALA A 77 9.49 8.25 -9.84
C ALA A 77 10.65 9.20 -10.17
N GLU A 78 11.27 9.76 -9.12
CA GLU A 78 12.48 10.58 -9.23
C GLU A 78 13.64 9.85 -8.53
N ASN A 79 14.86 9.96 -9.08
CA ASN A 79 16.07 9.32 -8.52
C ASN A 79 15.98 7.80 -8.29
N ILE A 80 15.48 7.06 -9.29
CA ILE A 80 15.37 5.59 -9.21
C ILE A 80 16.76 4.95 -9.14
N THR A 81 17.01 4.15 -8.10
CA THR A 81 18.10 3.16 -8.10
C THR A 81 17.54 1.83 -8.58
N LEU A 82 18.11 1.29 -9.66
CA LEU A 82 17.76 -0.04 -10.14
C LEU A 82 18.21 -1.08 -9.10
N ILE A 83 17.25 -1.81 -8.53
CA ILE A 83 17.51 -2.93 -7.62
C ILE A 83 17.45 -4.22 -8.43
N ASN A 84 18.44 -5.09 -8.28
CA ASN A 84 18.42 -6.42 -8.90
C ASN A 84 17.37 -7.29 -8.21
N LEU A 85 16.24 -7.51 -8.90
CA LEU A 85 15.12 -8.29 -8.37
C LEU A 85 15.48 -9.76 -8.09
N ALA A 86 16.52 -10.31 -8.73
CA ALA A 86 16.98 -11.67 -8.52
C ALA A 86 17.66 -11.91 -7.15
N GLU A 87 18.02 -10.84 -6.43
CA GLU A 87 18.66 -10.92 -5.11
C GLU A 87 17.69 -10.73 -3.94
N ARG A 88 16.45 -10.30 -4.23
CA ARG A 88 15.40 -10.08 -3.21
C ARG A 88 14.31 -11.15 -3.18
N CYS A 89 14.35 -12.09 -4.13
CA CYS A 89 13.64 -13.36 -4.00
C CYS A 89 14.52 -14.28 -3.14
N PRO A 90 14.05 -14.83 -2.01
CA PRO A 90 14.84 -15.76 -1.24
C PRO A 90 15.23 -16.94 -2.14
N LYS A 91 16.54 -17.15 -2.32
CA LYS A 91 17.04 -18.36 -2.95
C LYS A 91 16.81 -19.50 -1.95
N GLU A 92 16.08 -20.53 -2.37
CA GLU A 92 15.90 -21.78 -1.62
C GLU A 92 17.22 -22.37 -1.14
#